data_AF-A0A9J2PAA0-F1
#
_entry.id   AF-A0A9J2PAA0-F1
#
_cell.length_a   1.000
_cell.length_b   1.000
_cell.length_c   1.000
_cell.angle_alpha   90.00
_cell.angle_beta   90.00
_cell.angle_gamma   90.00
#
_symmetry.space_group_name_H-M   'P 1'
#
loop_
_entity.id
_entity.type
_entity.pdbx_description
1 polymer ?
#
loop_
_entity_poly.entity_id
_entity_poly.type
_entity_poly.pdbx_seq_one_letter_code
_entity_poly.pdbx_strand_id
1 'polypeptide(L)'
;MFAEIDKYLDEYDGENAYRIAKQVFLPFDVQLIKGPLKSMKFVIMDFALSSLPLSGPTYSIDKLIVKTEAEYAGLCHRLAHACYILSNYCQTNEERRKTLLIEAHDACKKAYKIEPKDADVLKWCSIITGSLAEISGNREKIELGHEFKMYLDKAAEVAPDSAIYHMRGRFFYEVANLSWLERTAATALFGTPPTATIDESLADLLKAEELNPGELDNLLFIAKCYLAKGEHSKARTYLLRMKATTAIDRADEAMLDEANNLLKSIASTESDSEKQSTQKISERKVEPALSEGDKKEERLSNREIDETDQYPLVMSEFI
;
A
#
# COMPACT_ATOMS: atom_id res chain seq x y z
N MET A 1 2.60 -7.78 -31.56
CA MET A 1 2.50 -8.50 -30.27
C MET A 1 2.76 -7.54 -29.11
N PHE A 2 3.97 -7.02 -28.86
CA PHE A 2 4.15 -6.00 -27.80
C PHE A 2 3.19 -4.81 -27.93
N ALA A 3 3.13 -4.18 -29.11
CA ALA A 3 2.16 -3.10 -29.39
C ALA A 3 0.68 -3.52 -29.25
N GLU A 4 0.39 -4.81 -29.32
CA GLU A 4 -0.98 -5.33 -29.17
C GLU A 4 -1.31 -5.60 -27.70
N ILE A 5 -0.34 -6.09 -26.92
CA ILE A 5 -0.44 -6.14 -25.47
C ILE A 5 -0.59 -4.72 -24.93
N ASP A 6 0.23 -3.77 -25.38
CA ASP A 6 0.17 -2.36 -24.98
C ASP A 6 -1.21 -1.78 -25.25
N LYS A 7 -1.78 -2.03 -26.44
CA LYS A 7 -3.14 -1.63 -26.77
C LYS A 7 -4.17 -2.18 -25.77
N TYR A 8 -4.09 -3.46 -25.41
CA TYR A 8 -5.02 -4.04 -24.43
C TYR A 8 -4.81 -3.47 -23.03
N LEU A 9 -3.57 -3.18 -22.63
CA LEU A 9 -3.27 -2.51 -21.37
C LEU A 9 -3.84 -1.09 -21.33
N ASP A 10 -3.72 -0.33 -22.41
CA ASP A 10 -4.29 1.03 -22.56
C ASP A 10 -5.84 1.01 -22.51
N GLU A 11 -6.46 -0.07 -22.97
CA GLU A 11 -7.90 -0.31 -22.91
C GLU A 11 -8.36 -0.93 -21.57
N TYR A 12 -7.43 -1.14 -20.61
CA TYR A 12 -7.65 -1.86 -19.36
C TYR A 12 -8.20 -3.30 -19.52
N ASP A 13 -7.98 -3.91 -20.67
CA ASP A 13 -8.33 -5.31 -20.97
C ASP A 13 -7.21 -6.25 -20.51
N GLY A 14 -7.16 -6.46 -19.19
CA GLY A 14 -6.17 -7.33 -18.56
C GLY A 14 -6.24 -8.77 -19.05
N GLU A 15 -7.42 -9.28 -19.45
CA GLU A 15 -7.60 -10.68 -19.86
C GLU A 15 -6.92 -10.97 -21.18
N ASN A 16 -7.15 -10.11 -22.19
CA ASN A 16 -6.46 -10.26 -23.47
C ASN A 16 -4.97 -9.95 -23.37
N ALA A 17 -4.59 -8.91 -22.62
CA ALA A 17 -3.18 -8.59 -22.38
C ALA A 17 -2.44 -9.78 -21.75
N TYR A 18 -3.01 -10.37 -20.69
CA TYR A 18 -2.44 -11.50 -19.96
C TYR A 18 -2.35 -12.74 -20.84
N ARG A 19 -3.41 -13.06 -21.58
CA ARG A 19 -3.44 -14.21 -22.51
C ARG A 19 -2.30 -14.13 -23.53
N ILE A 20 -2.12 -12.96 -24.16
CA ILE A 20 -1.06 -12.77 -25.16
C ILE A 20 0.31 -12.82 -24.50
N ALA A 21 0.50 -12.14 -23.37
CA ALA A 21 1.77 -12.14 -22.64
C ALA A 21 2.18 -13.57 -22.21
N LYS A 22 1.24 -14.38 -21.68
CA LYS A 22 1.49 -15.77 -21.26
C LYS A 22 1.89 -16.71 -22.39
N GLN A 23 1.30 -16.55 -23.58
CA GLN A 23 1.67 -17.33 -24.77
C GLN A 23 3.16 -17.17 -25.12
N VAL A 24 3.76 -16.04 -24.76
CA VAL A 24 5.14 -15.66 -25.08
C VAL A 24 6.10 -16.01 -23.93
N PHE A 25 5.60 -16.10 -22.71
CA PHE A 25 6.41 -16.30 -21.51
C PHE A 25 6.85 -17.77 -21.31
N LEU A 26 5.97 -18.72 -21.64
CA LEU A 26 6.20 -20.17 -21.46
C LEU A 26 7.47 -20.73 -22.16
N PRO A 27 7.90 -20.25 -23.35
CA PRO A 27 9.14 -20.69 -23.97
C PRO A 27 10.44 -20.13 -23.35
N PHE A 28 10.38 -19.06 -22.53
CA PHE A 28 11.58 -18.32 -22.09
C PHE A 28 12.17 -18.79 -20.77
N ASP A 29 11.36 -19.22 -19.80
CA ASP A 29 11.85 -19.80 -18.54
C ASP A 29 12.69 -21.08 -18.78
N VAL A 30 12.51 -21.75 -19.93
CA VAL A 30 13.33 -22.89 -20.36
C VAL A 30 14.69 -22.46 -20.95
N GLN A 31 14.79 -21.28 -21.56
CA GLN A 31 16.02 -20.77 -22.18
C GLN A 31 17.05 -20.28 -21.15
N LEU A 32 16.60 -19.66 -20.07
CA LEU A 32 17.48 -19.14 -19.00
C LEU A 32 18.18 -20.25 -18.19
N ILE A 33 17.71 -21.51 -18.29
CA ILE A 33 18.26 -22.64 -17.54
C ILE A 33 19.52 -23.23 -18.21
N LYS A 34 19.88 -22.89 -19.46
CA LYS A 34 21.05 -23.52 -20.13
C LYS A 34 21.82 -22.63 -21.10
N GLY A 35 22.91 -22.02 -20.63
CA GLY A 35 24.15 -21.76 -21.41
C GLY A 35 24.05 -20.90 -22.67
N PRO A 36 25.18 -20.67 -23.37
CA PRO A 36 25.23 -19.74 -24.51
C PRO A 36 24.38 -20.23 -25.68
N LEU A 37 23.65 -19.28 -26.29
CA LEU A 37 22.63 -19.34 -27.35
C LEU A 37 22.91 -20.18 -28.64
N LYS A 38 23.96 -20.99 -28.69
CA LYS A 38 24.39 -21.71 -29.91
C LYS A 38 24.09 -23.21 -29.86
N SER A 39 22.84 -23.60 -29.68
CA SER A 39 22.23 -24.84 -30.21
C SER A 39 21.07 -25.28 -29.34
N MET A 40 19.81 -25.06 -29.74
CA MET A 40 18.76 -25.95 -29.26
C MET A 40 17.51 -25.97 -30.14
N LYS A 41 17.06 -27.20 -30.39
CA LYS A 41 15.81 -27.54 -31.10
C LYS A 41 14.61 -27.20 -30.23
N PHE A 42 13.60 -26.61 -30.84
CA PHE A 42 12.29 -26.32 -30.26
C PHE A 42 11.60 -27.63 -29.82
N VAL A 43 11.30 -27.75 -28.52
CA VAL A 43 10.32 -28.72 -28.01
C VAL A 43 9.15 -27.89 -27.49
N ILE A 44 8.08 -27.85 -28.27
CA ILE A 44 6.82 -27.21 -27.89
C ILE A 44 6.17 -28.09 -26.81
N MET A 45 5.93 -27.52 -25.64
CA MET A 45 5.27 -28.23 -24.54
C MET A 45 3.76 -27.97 -24.64
N ASP A 46 3.05 -28.92 -25.26
CA ASP A 46 1.59 -28.95 -25.48
C ASP A 46 0.73 -28.89 -24.19
N PHE A 47 1.34 -28.83 -23.01
CA PHE A 47 0.65 -29.06 -21.73
C PHE A 47 0.01 -27.80 -21.11
N ALA A 48 0.50 -26.59 -21.42
CA ALA A 48 0.02 -25.35 -20.78
C ALA A 48 -1.06 -24.60 -21.58
N LEU A 49 -1.26 -24.93 -22.86
CA LEU A 49 -2.26 -24.26 -23.72
C LEU A 49 -3.68 -24.84 -23.57
N SER A 50 -3.84 -26.03 -22.97
CA SER A 50 -5.12 -26.73 -22.86
C SER A 50 -6.04 -26.21 -21.75
N SER A 51 -5.53 -25.38 -20.83
CA SER A 51 -6.28 -24.83 -19.69
C SER A 51 -6.73 -23.37 -19.86
N LEU A 52 -6.29 -22.69 -20.94
CA LEU A 52 -6.75 -21.35 -21.27
C LEU A 52 -7.92 -21.46 -22.25
N PRO A 53 -9.06 -20.76 -22.05
CA PRO A 53 -10.15 -20.75 -23.02
C PRO A 53 -9.64 -20.13 -24.34
N LEU A 54 -9.41 -20.99 -25.34
CA LEU A 54 -8.84 -20.64 -26.64
C LEU A 54 -9.89 -20.03 -27.59
N SER A 55 -10.49 -18.89 -27.23
CA SER A 55 -11.18 -18.04 -28.20
C SER A 55 -10.43 -16.72 -28.33
N GLY A 56 -9.49 -16.65 -29.28
CA GLY A 56 -8.70 -15.45 -29.55
C GLY A 56 -7.63 -15.70 -30.62
N PRO A 57 -6.96 -14.63 -31.12
CA PRO A 57 -5.91 -14.77 -32.12
C PRO A 57 -4.73 -15.59 -31.58
N THR A 58 -4.24 -16.52 -32.40
CA THR A 58 -3.03 -17.31 -32.17
C THR A 58 -1.90 -16.75 -33.04
N TYR A 59 -0.70 -16.55 -32.46
CA TYR A 59 0.46 -16.00 -33.17
C TYR A 59 1.39 -17.10 -33.67
N SER A 60 1.96 -16.91 -34.86
CA SER A 60 3.07 -17.75 -35.33
C SER A 60 4.31 -17.58 -34.45
N ILE A 61 5.04 -18.68 -34.23
CA ILE A 61 6.21 -18.77 -33.33
C ILE A 61 7.25 -17.68 -33.62
N ASP A 62 7.50 -17.35 -34.89
CA ASP A 62 8.47 -16.31 -35.27
C ASP A 62 8.12 -14.90 -34.77
N LYS A 63 6.82 -14.64 -34.52
CA LYS A 63 6.33 -13.39 -33.91
C LYS A 63 6.38 -13.41 -32.39
N LEU A 64 6.67 -14.57 -31.77
CA LEU A 64 6.77 -14.78 -30.31
C LEU A 64 8.23 -14.76 -29.81
N ILE A 65 9.21 -14.54 -30.69
CA ILE A 65 10.63 -14.60 -30.32
C ILE A 65 11.07 -13.28 -29.69
N VAL A 66 11.32 -13.31 -28.38
CA VAL A 66 12.12 -12.32 -27.66
C VAL A 66 13.60 -12.58 -28.00
N LYS A 67 14.35 -11.55 -28.39
CA LYS A 67 15.73 -11.68 -28.91
C LYS A 67 16.77 -11.03 -28.01
N THR A 68 16.35 -10.11 -27.15
CA THR A 68 17.23 -9.33 -26.27
C THR A 68 16.75 -9.35 -24.82
N GLU A 69 17.66 -9.07 -23.88
CA GLU A 69 17.29 -8.93 -22.46
C GLU A 69 16.32 -7.77 -22.24
N ALA A 70 16.45 -6.68 -23.00
CA ALA A 70 15.52 -5.53 -22.94
C ALA A 70 14.10 -5.91 -23.43
N GLU A 71 13.98 -6.67 -24.52
CA GLU A 71 12.67 -7.19 -24.97
C GLU A 71 12.07 -8.17 -23.95
N TYR A 72 12.91 -8.93 -23.23
CA TYR A 72 12.45 -9.82 -22.16
C TYR A 72 11.98 -9.04 -20.93
N ALA A 73 12.71 -8.01 -20.52
CA ALA A 73 12.31 -7.10 -19.45
C ALA A 73 10.97 -6.42 -19.79
N GLY A 74 10.85 -5.92 -21.03
CA GLY A 74 9.61 -5.34 -21.54
C GLY A 74 8.42 -6.32 -21.59
N LEU A 75 8.67 -7.61 -21.85
CA LEU A 75 7.63 -8.64 -21.75
C LEU A 75 7.23 -8.90 -20.29
N CYS A 76 8.20 -8.99 -19.39
CA CYS A 76 7.96 -9.19 -17.96
C CYS A 76 7.13 -8.03 -17.38
N HIS A 77 7.48 -6.80 -17.72
CA HIS A 77 6.74 -5.60 -17.35
C HIS A 77 5.27 -5.66 -17.81
N ARG A 78 5.04 -6.00 -19.09
CA ARG A 78 3.67 -6.13 -19.65
C ARG A 78 2.88 -7.25 -18.99
N LEU A 79 3.50 -8.38 -18.71
CA LEU A 79 2.86 -9.47 -17.97
C LEU A 79 2.47 -9.02 -16.57
N ALA A 80 3.36 -8.33 -15.87
CA ALA A 80 3.09 -7.80 -14.53
C ALA A 80 1.88 -6.84 -14.53
N HIS A 81 1.83 -5.92 -15.49
CA HIS A 81 0.72 -4.98 -15.64
C HIS A 81 -0.60 -5.71 -15.96
N ALA A 82 -0.59 -6.68 -16.88
CA ALA A 82 -1.77 -7.45 -17.22
C ALA A 82 -2.33 -8.26 -16.03
N CYS A 83 -1.44 -8.93 -15.28
CA CYS A 83 -1.80 -9.64 -14.06
C CYS A 83 -2.40 -8.70 -13.01
N TYR A 84 -1.83 -7.51 -12.83
CA TYR A 84 -2.32 -6.50 -11.90
C TYR A 84 -3.73 -6.03 -12.26
N ILE A 85 -3.97 -5.64 -13.53
CA ILE A 85 -5.30 -5.25 -14.02
C ILE A 85 -6.30 -6.38 -13.78
N LEU A 86 -5.95 -7.62 -14.14
CA LEU A 86 -6.82 -8.79 -13.89
C LEU A 86 -7.13 -9.00 -12.41
N SER A 87 -6.14 -8.77 -11.54
CA SER A 87 -6.32 -8.93 -10.10
C SER A 87 -7.37 -7.97 -9.55
N ASN A 88 -7.48 -6.76 -10.12
CA ASN A 88 -8.48 -5.76 -9.74
C ASN A 88 -9.91 -6.17 -10.11
N TYR A 89 -10.09 -7.06 -11.10
CA TYR A 89 -11.40 -7.66 -11.42
C TYR A 89 -11.72 -8.89 -10.55
N CYS A 90 -10.78 -9.36 -9.73
CA CYS A 90 -10.93 -10.56 -8.89
C CYS A 90 -11.19 -10.23 -7.40
N GLN A 91 -11.70 -9.05 -7.08
CA GLN A 91 -11.93 -8.62 -5.68
C GLN A 91 -12.79 -9.59 -4.86
N THR A 92 -13.72 -10.32 -5.50
CA THR A 92 -14.58 -11.31 -4.85
C THR A 92 -13.99 -12.72 -4.81
N ASN A 93 -12.82 -12.93 -5.42
CA ASN A 93 -12.10 -14.20 -5.46
C ASN A 93 -10.65 -13.98 -5.01
N GLU A 94 -10.45 -13.98 -3.69
CA GLU A 94 -9.17 -13.67 -3.06
C GLU A 94 -8.06 -14.63 -3.49
N GLU A 95 -8.34 -15.93 -3.65
CA GLU A 95 -7.35 -16.92 -4.09
C GLU A 95 -6.84 -16.62 -5.50
N ARG A 96 -7.75 -16.31 -6.44
CA ARG A 96 -7.38 -15.92 -7.80
C ARG A 96 -6.64 -14.59 -7.82
N ARG A 97 -7.11 -13.60 -7.05
CA ARG A 97 -6.44 -12.30 -6.90
C ARG A 97 -5.01 -12.47 -6.39
N LYS A 98 -4.81 -13.29 -5.34
CA LYS A 98 -3.48 -13.58 -4.78
C LYS A 98 -2.58 -14.26 -5.79
N THR A 99 -3.08 -15.25 -6.51
CA THR A 99 -2.31 -15.97 -7.55
C THR A 99 -1.82 -15.01 -8.64
N LEU A 100 -2.69 -14.10 -9.11
CA LEU A 100 -2.34 -13.11 -10.11
C LEU A 100 -1.31 -12.10 -9.60
N LEU A 101 -1.42 -11.64 -8.35
CA LEU A 101 -0.46 -10.71 -7.75
C LEU A 101 0.90 -11.36 -7.50
N ILE A 102 0.96 -12.64 -7.12
CA ILE A 102 2.21 -13.40 -7.02
C ILE A 102 2.88 -13.47 -8.40
N GLU A 103 2.13 -13.79 -9.44
CA GLU A 103 2.67 -13.83 -10.79
C GLU A 103 3.16 -12.45 -11.27
N ALA A 104 2.39 -11.40 -10.99
CA ALA A 104 2.79 -10.03 -11.29
C ALA A 104 4.11 -9.67 -10.58
N HIS A 105 4.24 -10.06 -9.31
CA HIS A 105 5.43 -9.80 -8.50
C HIS A 105 6.66 -10.53 -9.03
N ASP A 106 6.53 -11.80 -9.41
CA ASP A 106 7.61 -12.57 -10.03
C ASP A 106 8.05 -11.96 -11.37
N ALA A 107 7.10 -11.48 -12.18
CA ALA A 107 7.40 -10.82 -13.44
C ALA A 107 8.12 -9.46 -13.21
N CYS A 108 7.67 -8.66 -12.24
CA CYS A 108 8.34 -7.44 -11.83
C CYS A 108 9.79 -7.69 -11.40
N LYS A 109 10.06 -8.71 -10.59
CA LYS A 109 11.43 -9.07 -10.16
C LYS A 109 12.33 -9.45 -11.34
N LYS A 110 11.77 -10.14 -12.34
CA LYS A 110 12.51 -10.48 -13.58
C LYS A 110 12.86 -9.22 -14.37
N ALA A 111 11.92 -8.29 -14.54
CA ALA A 111 12.17 -7.01 -15.20
C ALA A 111 13.22 -6.17 -14.43
N TYR A 112 13.04 -6.01 -13.12
CA TYR A 112 13.94 -5.25 -12.25
C TYR A 112 15.37 -5.79 -12.23
N LYS A 113 15.56 -7.12 -12.33
CA LYS A 113 16.91 -7.71 -12.42
C LYS A 113 17.69 -7.22 -13.64
N ILE A 114 17.00 -6.90 -14.74
CA ILE A 114 17.59 -6.48 -16.00
C ILE A 114 17.68 -4.95 -16.05
N GLU A 115 16.63 -4.27 -15.61
CA GLU A 115 16.49 -2.82 -15.69
C GLU A 115 16.28 -2.18 -14.30
N PRO A 116 17.26 -2.28 -13.36
CA PRO A 116 17.07 -1.88 -11.96
C PRO A 116 16.98 -0.37 -11.72
N LYS A 117 17.19 0.43 -12.77
CA LYS A 117 17.15 1.90 -12.76
C LYS A 117 16.06 2.46 -13.68
N ASP A 118 15.26 1.59 -14.29
CA ASP A 118 14.14 2.06 -15.09
C ASP A 118 13.01 2.52 -14.16
N ALA A 119 12.50 3.72 -14.42
CA ALA A 119 11.51 4.37 -13.56
C ALA A 119 10.18 3.62 -13.55
N ASP A 120 9.74 3.15 -14.71
CA ASP A 120 8.47 2.44 -14.85
C ASP A 120 8.56 1.06 -14.20
N VAL A 121 9.66 0.34 -14.41
CA VAL A 121 9.91 -0.94 -13.72
C VAL A 121 9.89 -0.75 -12.20
N LEU A 122 10.58 0.24 -11.66
CA LEU A 122 10.59 0.53 -10.22
C LEU A 122 9.19 0.87 -9.71
N LYS A 123 8.44 1.71 -10.43
CA LYS A 123 7.06 2.08 -10.07
C LYS A 123 6.12 0.88 -10.04
N TRP A 124 6.16 0.02 -11.06
CA TRP A 124 5.33 -1.20 -11.10
C TRP A 124 5.74 -2.23 -10.06
N CYS A 125 7.05 -2.37 -9.79
CA CYS A 125 7.52 -3.17 -8.66
C CYS A 125 6.93 -2.67 -7.34
N SER A 126 6.97 -1.35 -7.09
CA SER A 126 6.34 -0.75 -5.91
C SER A 126 4.84 -1.07 -5.83
N ILE A 127 4.06 -0.73 -6.86
CA ILE A 127 2.60 -0.93 -6.87
C ILE A 127 2.25 -2.39 -6.58
N ILE A 128 2.85 -3.34 -7.30
CA ILE A 128 2.52 -4.76 -7.18
C ILE A 128 2.99 -5.34 -5.85
N THR A 129 4.19 -5.01 -5.38
CA THR A 129 4.66 -5.47 -4.07
C THR A 129 3.78 -4.94 -2.95
N GLY A 130 3.35 -3.67 -3.02
CA GLY A 130 2.40 -3.08 -2.07
C GLY A 130 1.05 -3.81 -2.06
N SER A 131 0.44 -3.99 -3.23
CA SER A 131 -0.86 -4.69 -3.34
C SER A 131 -0.80 -6.16 -2.94
N LEU A 132 0.32 -6.85 -3.18
CA LEU A 132 0.51 -8.21 -2.68
C LEU A 132 0.66 -8.23 -1.15
N ALA A 133 1.42 -7.29 -0.59
CA ALA A 133 1.59 -7.17 0.86
C ALA A 133 0.27 -6.94 1.61
N GLU A 134 -0.65 -6.17 1.03
CA GLU A 134 -1.99 -5.90 1.59
C GLU A 134 -2.82 -7.18 1.80
N ILE A 135 -2.67 -8.18 0.92
CA ILE A 135 -3.43 -9.44 0.97
C ILE A 135 -2.63 -10.62 1.53
N SER A 136 -1.41 -10.36 1.98
CA SER A 136 -0.49 -11.37 2.48
C SER A 136 -0.64 -11.57 3.99
N GLY A 137 -0.29 -12.77 4.45
CA GLY A 137 -0.23 -13.05 5.89
C GLY A 137 0.89 -12.27 6.57
N ASN A 138 0.81 -12.07 7.88
CA ASN A 138 1.70 -11.18 8.65
C ASN A 138 3.20 -11.32 8.34
N ARG A 139 3.72 -12.56 8.28
CA ARG A 139 5.14 -12.79 7.97
C ARG A 139 5.51 -12.33 6.56
N GLU A 140 4.73 -12.76 5.57
CA GLU A 140 4.94 -12.42 4.16
C GLU A 140 4.77 -10.90 3.94
N LYS A 141 3.81 -10.27 4.61
CA LYS A 141 3.61 -8.81 4.59
C LYS A 141 4.84 -8.06 5.09
N ILE A 142 5.49 -8.54 6.16
CA ILE A 142 6.74 -7.95 6.66
C ILE A 142 7.87 -8.11 5.62
N GLU A 143 7.98 -9.28 5.00
CA GLU A 143 8.98 -9.57 3.97
C GLU A 143 8.81 -8.66 2.73
N LEU A 144 7.57 -8.56 2.24
CA LEU A 144 7.19 -7.69 1.13
C LEU A 144 7.31 -6.21 1.48
N GLY A 145 7.03 -5.80 2.73
CA GLY A 145 7.19 -4.42 3.18
C GLY A 145 8.63 -3.92 3.08
N HIS A 146 9.62 -4.79 3.36
CA HIS A 146 11.03 -4.46 3.17
C HIS A 146 11.40 -4.31 1.68
N GLU A 147 10.90 -5.20 0.83
CA GLU A 147 11.09 -5.11 -0.63
C GLU A 147 10.42 -3.84 -1.21
N PHE A 148 9.21 -3.53 -0.75
CA PHE A 148 8.45 -2.35 -1.15
C PHE A 148 9.19 -1.05 -0.81
N LYS A 149 9.72 -0.93 0.42
CA LYS A 149 10.60 0.18 0.82
C LYS A 149 11.78 0.35 -0.14
N MET A 150 12.47 -0.75 -0.45
CA MET A 150 13.62 -0.72 -1.36
C MET A 150 13.24 -0.17 -2.74
N TYR A 151 12.11 -0.60 -3.32
CA TYR A 151 11.66 -0.08 -4.62
C TYR A 151 11.24 1.38 -4.53
N LEU A 152 10.52 1.78 -3.48
CA LEU A 152 10.09 3.17 -3.28
C LEU A 152 11.27 4.13 -3.14
N ASP A 153 12.29 3.75 -2.37
CA ASP A 153 13.48 4.59 -2.18
C ASP A 153 14.21 4.79 -3.51
N LYS A 154 14.37 3.71 -4.30
CA LYS A 154 14.98 3.79 -5.65
C LYS A 154 14.13 4.58 -6.63
N ALA A 155 12.82 4.36 -6.66
CA ALA A 155 11.91 5.09 -7.53
C ALA A 155 11.97 6.59 -7.25
N ALA A 156 12.04 6.96 -5.96
CA ALA A 156 12.15 8.35 -5.54
C ALA A 156 13.50 9.01 -5.88
N GLU A 157 14.57 8.23 -6.03
CA GLU A 157 15.87 8.71 -6.51
C GLU A 157 15.90 8.88 -8.04
N VAL A 158 15.22 7.99 -8.78
CA VAL A 158 15.28 7.95 -10.26
C VAL A 158 14.35 8.97 -10.89
N ALA A 159 13.04 8.88 -10.61
CA ALA A 159 12.02 9.72 -11.21
C ALA A 159 10.78 9.74 -10.31
N PRO A 160 10.80 10.49 -9.20
CA PRO A 160 9.67 10.58 -8.32
C PRO A 160 8.50 11.29 -9.00
N ASP A 161 7.31 10.69 -8.90
CA ASP A 161 6.04 11.31 -9.26
C ASP A 161 5.09 11.32 -8.05
N SER A 162 3.88 11.85 -8.26
CA SER A 162 2.88 11.91 -7.19
C SER A 162 2.56 10.54 -6.60
N ALA A 163 2.55 9.47 -7.41
CA ALA A 163 2.22 8.13 -6.93
C ALA A 163 3.34 7.55 -6.06
N ILE A 164 4.61 7.75 -6.44
CA ILE A 164 5.76 7.33 -5.64
C ILE A 164 5.78 8.04 -4.29
N TYR A 165 5.61 9.36 -4.27
CA TYR A 165 5.52 10.12 -3.03
C TYR A 165 4.35 9.66 -2.16
N HIS A 166 3.17 9.49 -2.75
CA HIS A 166 2.00 9.03 -2.03
C HIS A 166 2.22 7.65 -1.39
N MET A 167 2.70 6.65 -2.16
CA MET A 167 2.97 5.31 -1.66
C MET A 167 4.02 5.29 -0.54
N ARG A 168 5.09 6.08 -0.68
CA ARG A 168 6.15 6.18 0.34
C ARG A 168 5.67 6.91 1.60
N GLY A 169 4.85 7.93 1.42
CA GLY A 169 4.16 8.63 2.51
C GLY A 169 3.24 7.69 3.30
N ARG A 170 2.40 6.89 2.62
CA ARG A 170 1.58 5.84 3.25
C ARG A 170 2.44 4.83 4.00
N PHE A 171 3.51 4.34 3.36
CA PHE A 171 4.43 3.40 4.00
C PHE A 171 5.02 3.97 5.31
N PHE A 172 5.48 5.22 5.30
CA PHE A 172 6.00 5.86 6.50
C PHE A 172 4.95 6.03 7.59
N TYR A 173 3.70 6.35 7.22
CA TYR A 173 2.59 6.42 8.18
C TYR A 173 2.37 5.08 8.87
N GLU A 174 2.30 3.99 8.11
CA GLU A 174 2.11 2.64 8.66
C GLU A 174 3.27 2.24 9.57
N VAL A 175 4.52 2.45 9.15
CA VAL A 175 5.71 2.13 9.94
C VAL A 175 5.80 2.95 11.24
N ALA A 176 5.40 4.21 11.20
CA ALA A 176 5.34 5.07 12.38
C ALA A 176 4.29 4.59 13.39
N ASN A 177 3.20 3.98 12.90
CA ASN A 177 2.07 3.51 13.72
C ASN A 177 2.12 2.01 14.07
N LEU A 178 3.16 1.27 13.67
CA LEU A 178 3.33 -0.14 14.06
C LEU A 178 3.31 -0.31 15.58
N SER A 179 2.53 -1.28 16.04
CA SER A 179 2.51 -1.71 17.43
C SER A 179 3.88 -2.26 17.87
N TRP A 180 4.09 -2.31 19.19
CA TRP A 180 5.32 -2.89 19.75
C TRP A 180 5.55 -4.34 19.31
N LEU A 181 4.47 -5.13 19.17
CA LEU A 181 4.54 -6.53 18.74
C LEU A 181 4.96 -6.63 17.26
N GLU A 182 4.36 -5.82 16.39
CA GLU A 182 4.71 -5.81 14.95
C GLU A 182 6.15 -5.35 14.73
N ARG A 183 6.58 -4.31 15.46
CA ARG A 183 7.96 -3.82 15.43
C ARG A 183 8.96 -4.89 15.88
N THR A 184 8.60 -5.68 16.89
CA THR A 184 9.42 -6.79 17.38
C THR A 184 9.51 -7.91 16.34
N ALA A 185 8.38 -8.30 15.73
CA ALA A 185 8.36 -9.31 14.68
C ALA A 185 9.22 -8.90 13.46
N ALA A 186 9.12 -7.65 13.02
CA ALA A 186 9.94 -7.12 11.94
C ALA A 186 11.43 -7.11 12.28
N THR A 187 11.79 -6.72 13.52
CA THR A 187 13.17 -6.76 14.01
C THR A 187 13.72 -8.17 14.04
N ALA A 188 12.93 -9.17 14.44
CA ALA A 188 13.37 -10.56 14.48
C ALA A 188 13.69 -11.12 13.09
N LEU A 189 12.98 -10.68 12.04
CA LEU A 189 13.21 -11.11 10.66
C LEU A 189 14.38 -10.36 10.00
N PHE A 190 14.57 -9.07 10.29
CA PHE A 190 15.50 -8.20 9.57
C PHE A 190 16.66 -7.63 10.40
N GLY A 191 16.74 -7.98 11.68
CA GLY A 191 17.81 -7.57 12.60
C GLY A 191 17.70 -6.13 13.12
N THR A 192 16.98 -5.25 12.42
CA THR A 192 16.75 -3.86 12.86
C THR A 192 15.27 -3.49 12.79
N PRO A 193 14.73 -2.74 13.77
CA PRO A 193 13.35 -2.31 13.74
C PRO A 193 13.14 -1.33 12.58
N PRO A 194 12.03 -1.46 11.81
CA PRO A 194 11.71 -0.47 10.79
C PRO A 194 11.42 0.88 11.46
N THR A 195 12.05 1.95 10.98
CA THR A 195 11.87 3.30 11.51
C THR A 195 11.30 4.22 10.45
N ALA A 196 10.26 4.97 10.83
CA ALA A 196 9.71 6.07 10.08
C ALA A 196 8.99 7.00 11.07
N THR A 197 8.79 8.24 10.66
CA THR A 197 8.10 9.26 11.45
C THR A 197 6.87 9.78 10.70
N ILE A 198 5.91 10.29 11.46
CA ILE A 198 4.75 10.99 10.88
C ILE A 198 5.18 12.22 10.07
N ASP A 199 6.31 12.84 10.42
CA ASP A 199 6.85 13.99 9.67
C ASP A 199 7.38 13.59 8.29
N GLU A 200 8.09 12.46 8.18
CA GLU A 200 8.52 11.92 6.88
C GLU A 200 7.31 11.56 6.01
N SER A 201 6.30 10.92 6.61
CA SER A 201 5.04 10.62 5.92
C SER A 201 4.36 11.88 5.38
N LEU A 202 4.16 12.88 6.25
CA LEU A 202 3.49 14.12 5.90
C LEU A 202 4.24 14.89 4.81
N ALA A 203 5.58 14.92 4.87
CA ALA A 203 6.40 15.58 3.86
C ALA A 203 6.19 14.99 2.46
N ASP A 204 6.19 13.67 2.35
CA ASP A 204 5.96 12.98 1.08
C ASP A 204 4.52 13.15 0.58
N LEU A 205 3.52 13.01 1.46
CA LEU A 205 2.11 13.17 1.06
C LEU A 205 1.78 14.60 0.61
N LEU A 206 2.35 15.61 1.27
CA LEU A 206 2.24 16.99 0.81
C LEU A 206 2.93 17.18 -0.54
N LYS A 207 4.05 16.49 -0.79
CA LYS A 207 4.71 16.55 -2.10
C LYS A 207 3.89 15.89 -3.19
N ALA A 208 3.23 14.77 -2.89
CA ALA A 208 2.25 14.15 -3.79
C ALA A 208 1.10 15.13 -4.10
N GLU A 209 0.56 15.79 -3.07
CA GLU A 209 -0.51 16.77 -3.21
C GLU A 209 -0.12 17.98 -4.06
N GLU A 210 1.15 18.42 -4.00
CA GLU A 210 1.66 19.48 -4.88
C GLU A 210 1.70 19.05 -6.36
N LEU A 211 1.99 17.77 -6.62
CA LEU A 211 2.18 17.24 -7.98
C LEU A 211 0.86 16.81 -8.63
N ASN A 212 -0.05 16.21 -7.86
CA ASN A 212 -1.38 15.81 -8.29
C ASN A 212 -2.41 16.11 -7.18
N PRO A 213 -2.96 17.34 -7.14
CA PRO A 213 -3.83 17.76 -6.06
C PRO A 213 -5.19 17.06 -6.07
N GLY A 214 -5.70 16.71 -4.89
CA GLY A 214 -7.09 16.31 -4.73
C GLY A 214 -7.37 14.81 -4.79
N GLU A 215 -6.33 13.98 -4.90
CA GLU A 215 -6.45 12.53 -4.77
C GLU A 215 -6.99 12.16 -3.38
N LEU A 216 -8.14 11.47 -3.33
CA LEU A 216 -8.87 11.21 -2.08
C LEU A 216 -8.01 10.49 -1.04
N ASP A 217 -7.33 9.42 -1.44
CA ASP A 217 -6.47 8.63 -0.54
C ASP A 217 -5.32 9.50 0.00
N ASN A 218 -4.72 10.33 -0.87
CA ASN A 218 -3.66 11.23 -0.44
C ASN A 218 -4.13 12.27 0.58
N LEU A 219 -5.29 12.91 0.34
CA LEU A 219 -5.90 13.85 1.28
C LEU A 219 -6.22 13.20 2.62
N LEU A 220 -6.72 11.96 2.60
CA LEU A 220 -7.05 11.20 3.81
C LEU A 220 -5.80 10.95 4.65
N PHE A 221 -4.72 10.48 4.04
CA PHE A 221 -3.47 10.22 4.76
C PHE A 221 -2.80 11.51 5.27
N ILE A 222 -2.90 12.64 4.54
CA ILE A 222 -2.45 13.94 5.07
C ILE A 222 -3.24 14.31 6.34
N ALA A 223 -4.56 14.14 6.32
CA ALA A 223 -5.38 14.39 7.49
C ALA A 223 -5.02 13.49 8.67
N LYS A 224 -4.81 12.19 8.42
CA LYS A 224 -4.37 11.21 9.42
C LYS A 224 -3.01 11.59 10.03
N CYS A 225 -2.06 12.07 9.24
CA CYS A 225 -0.79 12.59 9.74
C CYS A 225 -0.99 13.80 10.67
N TYR A 226 -1.81 14.77 10.28
CA TYR A 226 -2.09 15.92 11.15
C TYR A 226 -2.81 15.53 12.44
N LEU A 227 -3.70 14.52 12.40
CA LEU A 227 -4.34 13.97 13.60
C LEU A 227 -3.32 13.31 14.53
N ALA A 228 -2.42 12.48 13.99
CA ALA A 228 -1.35 11.87 14.77
C ALA A 228 -0.41 12.90 15.42
N LYS A 229 -0.30 14.10 14.83
CA LYS A 229 0.44 15.25 15.40
C LYS A 229 -0.40 16.12 16.37
N GLY A 230 -1.69 15.84 16.54
CA GLY A 230 -2.63 16.66 17.34
C GLY A 230 -3.05 17.98 16.67
N GLU A 231 -2.75 18.17 15.38
CA GLU A 231 -3.02 19.39 14.62
C GLU A 231 -4.44 19.35 13.99
N HIS A 232 -5.47 19.28 14.83
CA HIS A 232 -6.86 19.02 14.41
C HIS A 232 -7.41 20.02 13.39
N SER A 233 -7.05 21.30 13.50
CA SER A 233 -7.49 22.35 12.57
C SER A 233 -6.99 22.09 11.13
N LYS A 234 -5.73 21.64 10.99
CA LYS A 234 -5.17 21.28 9.68
C LYS A 234 -5.79 19.99 9.17
N ALA A 235 -5.92 18.97 10.01
CA ALA A 235 -6.61 17.73 9.65
C ALA A 235 -8.01 18.00 9.09
N ARG A 236 -8.81 18.80 9.81
CA ARG A 236 -10.15 19.22 9.39
C ARG A 236 -10.16 19.90 8.02
N THR A 237 -9.15 20.72 7.72
CA THR A 237 -9.02 21.39 6.41
C THR A 237 -8.95 20.38 5.28
N TYR A 238 -8.12 19.33 5.40
CA TYR A 238 -7.99 18.29 4.36
C TYR A 238 -9.24 17.40 4.27
N LEU A 239 -9.82 17.00 5.41
CA LEU A 239 -11.06 16.19 5.42
C LEU A 239 -12.26 16.92 4.79
N LEU A 240 -12.36 18.24 4.97
CA LEU A 240 -13.40 19.03 4.32
C LEU A 240 -13.20 19.17 2.80
N ARG A 241 -11.95 19.11 2.31
CA ARG A 241 -11.68 19.07 0.86
C ARG A 241 -12.18 17.78 0.24
N MET A 242 -12.01 16.64 0.93
CA MET A 242 -12.53 15.35 0.46
C MET A 242 -14.05 15.37 0.28
N LYS A 243 -14.80 16.00 1.19
CA LYS A 243 -16.26 16.13 1.12
C LYS A 243 -16.80 16.85 -0.11
N ALA A 244 -15.97 17.64 -0.78
CA ALA A 244 -16.35 18.31 -2.02
C ALA A 244 -16.34 17.36 -3.23
N THR A 245 -15.88 16.12 -3.05
CA THR A 245 -15.72 15.12 -4.10
C THR A 245 -16.90 14.15 -4.12
N THR A 246 -17.29 13.72 -5.32
CA THR A 246 -18.29 12.66 -5.52
C THR A 246 -17.57 11.33 -5.64
N ALA A 247 -17.98 10.32 -4.87
CA ALA A 247 -17.43 8.96 -4.99
C ALA A 247 -17.72 8.37 -6.38
N ILE A 248 -16.70 7.73 -6.96
CA ILE A 248 -16.81 7.05 -8.25
C ILE A 248 -16.99 5.54 -8.05
N ASP A 249 -16.38 5.00 -7.00
CA ASP A 249 -16.44 3.58 -6.66
C ASP A 249 -16.56 3.31 -5.15
N ARG A 250 -16.55 2.03 -4.77
CA ARG A 250 -16.67 1.61 -3.36
C ARG A 250 -15.45 1.98 -2.51
N ALA A 251 -14.27 2.12 -3.10
CA ALA A 251 -13.08 2.53 -2.36
C ALA A 251 -13.19 4.02 -1.99
N ASP A 252 -13.66 4.86 -2.93
CA ASP A 252 -13.99 6.26 -2.66
C ASP A 252 -15.05 6.40 -1.57
N GLU A 253 -16.12 5.60 -1.62
CA GLU A 253 -17.16 5.58 -0.58
C GLU A 253 -16.57 5.30 0.80
N ALA A 254 -15.73 4.26 0.92
CA ALA A 254 -15.08 3.90 2.17
C ALA A 254 -14.17 5.02 2.72
N MET A 255 -13.37 5.65 1.85
CA MET A 255 -12.50 6.76 2.24
C MET A 255 -13.29 7.99 2.70
N LEU A 256 -14.39 8.33 2.02
CA LEU A 256 -15.26 9.44 2.40
C LEU A 256 -15.99 9.16 3.73
N ASP A 257 -16.37 7.90 3.98
CA ASP A 257 -16.95 7.48 5.25
C ASP A 257 -15.94 7.54 6.40
N GLU A 258 -14.69 7.10 6.20
CA GLU A 258 -13.61 7.29 7.16
C GLU A 258 -13.40 8.78 7.45
N ALA A 259 -13.31 9.62 6.41
CA ALA A 259 -13.16 11.05 6.56
C ALA A 259 -14.31 11.70 7.36
N ASN A 260 -15.54 11.25 7.13
CA ASN A 260 -16.72 11.67 7.89
C ASN A 260 -16.62 11.29 9.37
N ASN A 261 -16.14 10.09 9.68
CA ASN A 261 -15.99 9.62 11.05
C ASN A 261 -14.88 10.37 11.78
N LEU A 262 -13.75 10.64 11.12
CA LEU A 262 -12.68 11.47 11.67
C LEU A 262 -13.16 12.90 11.96
N LEU A 263 -13.95 13.51 11.08
CA LEU A 263 -14.55 14.83 11.33
C LEU A 263 -15.45 14.86 12.57
N LYS A 264 -16.25 13.80 12.79
CA LYS A 264 -17.09 13.68 13.99
C LYS A 264 -16.22 13.57 15.26
N SER A 265 -15.13 12.81 15.21
CA SER A 265 -14.18 12.64 16.32
C SER A 265 -13.47 13.95 16.69
N ILE A 266 -13.08 14.76 15.70
CA ILE A 266 -12.52 16.10 15.95
C ILE A 266 -13.55 16.97 16.69
N ALA A 267 -14.80 17.01 16.21
CA ALA A 267 -15.84 17.84 16.78
C ALA A 267 -16.20 17.43 18.22
N SER A 268 -16.24 16.13 18.54
CA SER A 268 -16.47 15.67 19.90
C SER A 268 -15.34 16.11 20.84
N THR A 269 -14.09 15.97 20.40
CA THR A 269 -12.91 16.34 21.20
C THR A 269 -12.86 17.85 21.50
N GLU A 270 -13.20 18.68 20.51
CA GLU A 270 -13.32 20.13 20.69
C GLU A 270 -14.42 20.47 21.72
N SER A 271 -15.60 19.84 21.61
CA SER A 271 -16.71 20.08 22.53
C SER A 271 -16.40 19.67 23.99
N ASP A 272 -15.61 18.62 24.18
CA ASP A 272 -15.21 18.16 25.51
C ASP A 272 -14.13 19.07 26.11
N SER A 273 -13.22 19.59 25.29
CA SER A 273 -12.23 20.59 25.74
C SER A 273 -12.89 21.91 26.17
N GLU A 274 -13.94 22.34 25.47
CA GLU A 274 -14.73 23.52 25.83
C GLU A 274 -15.50 23.32 27.14
N LYS A 275 -16.13 22.15 27.35
CA LYS A 275 -16.81 21.80 28.61
C LYS A 275 -15.84 21.73 29.80
N GLN A 276 -14.66 21.14 29.62
CA GLN A 276 -13.66 21.08 30.69
C GLN A 276 -13.09 22.46 31.02
N SER A 277 -12.85 23.31 30.02
CA SER A 277 -12.37 24.68 30.25
C SER A 277 -13.40 25.53 30.98
N THR A 278 -14.69 25.43 30.61
CA THR A 278 -15.79 26.15 31.27
C THR A 278 -16.04 25.67 32.69
N GLN A 279 -15.96 24.36 32.95
CA GLN A 279 -16.08 23.79 34.30
C GLN A 279 -14.93 24.25 35.22
N LYS A 280 -13.68 24.24 34.73
CA LYS A 280 -12.50 24.69 35.49
C LYS A 280 -12.51 26.20 35.80
N ILE A 281 -13.10 27.01 34.92
CA ILE A 281 -13.33 28.45 35.16
C ILE A 281 -14.44 28.65 36.21
N SER A 282 -15.48 27.80 36.22
CA SER A 282 -16.54 27.86 37.22
C SER A 282 -16.04 27.45 38.62
N GLU A 283 -15.20 26.41 38.72
CA GLU A 283 -14.60 25.95 39.98
C GLU A 283 -13.63 26.98 40.57
N ARG A 284 -12.83 27.67 39.74
CA ARG A 284 -11.97 28.78 40.19
C ARG A 284 -12.73 30.02 40.67
N LYS A 285 -14.01 30.18 40.30
CA LYS A 285 -14.85 31.30 40.77
C LYS A 285 -15.59 31.00 42.08
N VAL A 286 -15.51 29.77 42.59
CA VAL A 286 -16.22 29.32 43.79
C VAL A 286 -15.31 29.19 45.02
N GLU A 287 -13.99 29.42 44.93
CA GLU A 287 -13.15 29.56 46.13
C GLU A 287 -13.52 30.83 46.93
N PRO A 288 -14.07 30.72 48.15
CA PRO A 288 -14.23 31.87 49.04
C PRO A 288 -12.87 32.15 49.68
N ALA A 289 -12.47 33.42 49.72
CA ALA A 289 -11.34 33.85 50.51
C ALA A 289 -11.62 33.63 52.01
N LEU A 290 -11.14 32.54 52.62
CA LEU A 290 -11.09 32.40 54.08
C LEU A 290 -9.85 31.62 54.58
N SER A 291 -9.05 32.38 55.33
CA SER A 291 -8.25 32.09 56.53
C SER A 291 -7.56 30.74 56.75
N GLU A 292 -6.28 30.86 57.11
CA GLU A 292 -5.47 29.95 57.91
C GLU A 292 -6.28 29.12 58.93
N GLY A 293 -6.03 27.81 58.96
CA GLY A 293 -6.47 26.97 60.08
C GLY A 293 -6.62 25.48 59.75
N ASP A 294 -5.71 24.70 60.33
CA ASP A 294 -5.87 23.30 60.75
C ASP A 294 -5.72 22.13 59.75
N LYS A 295 -4.58 21.47 59.98
CA LYS A 295 -4.22 20.09 59.63
C LYS A 295 -5.31 19.10 60.06
N LYS A 296 -5.53 18.07 59.24
CA LYS A 296 -5.72 16.68 59.70
C LYS A 296 -5.40 15.67 58.60
N GLU A 297 -4.55 14.72 58.97
CA GLU A 297 -4.23 13.49 58.25
C GLU A 297 -5.44 12.55 58.22
N GLU A 298 -5.64 11.79 57.13
CA GLU A 298 -5.99 10.36 57.26
C GLU A 298 -5.68 9.51 56.00
N ARG A 299 -4.70 8.61 56.19
CA ARG A 299 -4.50 7.22 55.74
C ARG A 299 -5.12 6.68 54.43
N LEU A 300 -4.19 6.29 53.56
CA LEU A 300 -4.06 5.02 52.81
C LEU A 300 -5.19 3.97 52.95
N SER A 301 -5.76 3.56 51.82
CA SER A 301 -6.16 2.17 51.59
C SER A 301 -5.60 1.69 50.24
N ASN A 302 -4.87 0.57 50.31
CA ASN A 302 -4.42 -0.22 49.17
C ASN A 302 -5.63 -0.86 48.50
N ARG A 303 -5.67 -0.87 47.16
CA ARG A 303 -6.36 -1.90 46.40
C ARG A 303 -5.42 -2.45 45.33
N GLU A 304 -5.32 -3.78 45.39
CA GLU A 304 -4.67 -4.68 44.46
C GLU A 304 -5.17 -4.43 43.03
N ILE A 305 -4.25 -4.48 42.06
CA ILE A 305 -4.61 -4.61 40.65
C ILE A 305 -4.33 -6.07 40.30
N ASP A 306 -5.45 -6.76 40.07
CA ASP A 306 -5.56 -8.12 39.59
C ASP A 306 -5.04 -8.23 38.15
N GLU A 307 -4.11 -9.15 37.93
CA GLU A 307 -3.73 -9.63 36.61
C GLU A 307 -4.86 -10.51 36.10
N THR A 308 -5.66 -10.01 35.16
CA THR A 308 -6.26 -10.77 34.06
C THR A 308 -7.21 -9.84 33.31
N ASP A 309 -6.86 -9.47 32.09
CA ASP A 309 -7.85 -9.51 31.02
C ASP A 309 -7.18 -9.52 29.64
N GLN A 310 -7.53 -10.58 28.93
CA GLN A 310 -7.05 -11.01 27.65
C GLN A 310 -7.85 -10.27 26.58
N TYR A 311 -7.25 -9.24 25.97
CA TYR A 311 -7.90 -8.49 24.88
C TYR A 311 -7.58 -9.10 23.50
N PRO A 312 -8.59 -9.20 22.60
CA PRO A 312 -8.47 -9.87 21.33
C PRO A 312 -7.68 -9.04 20.30
N LEU A 313 -6.88 -9.73 19.50
CA LEU A 313 -6.24 -9.22 18.29
C LEU A 313 -7.30 -8.75 17.29
N VAL A 314 -7.52 -7.43 17.19
CA VAL A 314 -8.33 -6.84 16.13
C VAL A 314 -7.40 -6.50 14.95
N MET A 315 -7.27 -7.47 14.05
CA MET A 315 -6.63 -7.32 12.74
C MET A 315 -7.70 -7.67 11.70
N SER A 316 -8.42 -6.68 11.16
CA SER A 316 -9.22 -6.82 9.92
C SER A 316 -10.01 -5.57 9.48
N GLU A 317 -9.59 -4.34 9.79
CA GLU A 317 -10.36 -3.17 9.30
C GLU A 317 -9.48 -1.99 8.93
N PHE A 318 -8.72 -2.11 7.84
CA PHE A 318 -8.32 -0.98 7.00
C PHE A 318 -8.14 -1.56 5.59
N ILE A 319 -9.27 -1.61 4.87
CA ILE A 319 -9.42 -2.02 3.47
C ILE A 319 -9.08 -0.81 2.59
#